data_AF-A0AA86UKW5-F1
#
_entry.id   AF-A0AA86UKW5-F1
#
_cell.length_a   1.000
_cell.length_b   1.000
_cell.length_c   1.000
_cell.angle_alpha   90.00
_cell.angle_beta   90.00
_cell.angle_gamma   90.00
#
_symmetry.space_group_name_H-M   'P 1'
#
loop_
_entity.id
_entity.type
_entity.pdbx_description
1 polymer ?
#
loop_
_entity_poly.entity_id
_entity_poly.type
_entity_poly.pdbx_seq_one_letter_code
_entity_poly.pdbx_strand_id
1 'polypeptide(L)'
;MNTKRVYHRWTEHEVRLLYRSVTSSNRNWVSVQEQFPQFSLLQLQNKFTMIEKQFLVKKEAENDSVLETVRVLMELMRKRE
;
A
#
# COMPACT_ATOMS: atom_id res chain seq x y z
N MET A 1 -32.24 -6.89 -16.02
CA MET A 1 -30.87 -6.99 -16.58
C MET A 1 -29.89 -7.12 -15.42
N ASN A 2 -29.24 -8.28 -15.27
CA ASN A 2 -28.30 -8.50 -14.17
C ASN A 2 -26.90 -8.06 -14.65
N THR A 3 -26.53 -6.80 -14.43
CA THR A 3 -25.19 -6.31 -14.74
C THR A 3 -24.22 -6.94 -13.76
N LYS A 4 -23.58 -8.06 -14.15
CA LYS A 4 -22.48 -8.65 -13.39
C LYS A 4 -21.40 -7.58 -13.23
N ARG A 5 -21.30 -6.99 -12.04
CA ARG A 5 -20.18 -6.13 -11.66
C ARG A 5 -18.94 -7.00 -11.63
N VAL A 6 -18.16 -6.98 -12.70
CA VAL A 6 -16.85 -7.65 -12.73
C VAL A 6 -15.89 -6.78 -11.93
N TYR A 7 -15.63 -7.18 -10.68
CA TYR A 7 -14.60 -6.53 -9.88
C TYR A 7 -13.24 -7.00 -10.38
N HIS A 8 -12.46 -6.07 -10.94
CA HIS A 8 -11.08 -6.38 -11.32
C HIS A 8 -10.27 -6.75 -10.08
N ARG A 9 -9.63 -7.91 -10.12
CA ARG A 9 -8.71 -8.36 -9.06
C ARG A 9 -7.31 -7.87 -9.40
N TRP A 10 -6.91 -6.79 -8.73
CA TRP A 10 -5.56 -6.25 -8.83
C TRP A 10 -4.50 -7.27 -8.38
N THR A 11 -3.58 -7.56 -9.27
CA THR A 11 -2.38 -8.37 -9.00
C THR A 11 -1.30 -7.54 -8.30
N GLU A 12 -0.37 -8.20 -7.61
CA GLU A 12 0.76 -7.51 -6.97
C GLU A 12 1.65 -6.75 -7.98
N HIS A 13 1.74 -7.26 -9.21
CA HIS A 13 2.49 -6.59 -10.27
C HIS A 13 1.81 -5.28 -10.68
N GLU A 14 0.49 -5.30 -10.93
CA GLU A 14 -0.28 -4.09 -11.23
C GLU A 14 -0.24 -3.08 -10.09
N VAL A 15 -0.30 -3.55 -8.84
CA VAL A 15 -0.19 -2.69 -7.65
C VAL A 15 1.16 -1.97 -7.60
N ARG A 16 2.26 -2.70 -7.84
CA ARG A 16 3.61 -2.12 -7.87
C ARG A 16 3.78 -1.14 -9.02
N LEU A 17 3.27 -1.47 -10.20
CA LEU A 17 3.28 -0.58 -11.36
C LEU A 17 2.48 0.70 -11.07
N LEU A 18 1.25 0.59 -10.58
CA LEU A 18 0.42 1.74 -10.23
C LEU A 18 1.13 2.67 -9.23
N TYR A 19 1.68 2.10 -8.16
CA TYR A 19 2.39 2.88 -7.16
C TYR A 19 3.60 3.60 -7.76
N ARG A 20 4.41 2.91 -8.56
CA ARG A 20 5.58 3.48 -9.24
C ARG A 20 5.18 4.58 -10.21
N SER A 21 4.15 4.38 -11.02
CA SER A 21 3.69 5.37 -12.00
C SER A 21 3.18 6.63 -11.31
N VAL A 22 2.36 6.49 -10.26
CA VAL A 22 1.82 7.63 -9.49
C VAL A 22 2.92 8.41 -8.76
N THR A 23 3.89 7.72 -8.16
CA THR A 23 5.01 8.36 -7.46
C THR A 23 5.98 9.03 -8.41
N SER A 24 6.27 8.42 -9.57
CA SER A 24 7.18 8.99 -10.57
C SER A 24 6.56 10.17 -11.31
N SER A 25 5.24 10.20 -11.48
CA SER A 25 4.53 11.29 -12.17
C SER A 25 4.06 12.41 -11.23
N ASN A 26 4.50 12.41 -9.96
CA ASN A 26 4.05 13.34 -8.93
C ASN A 26 2.50 13.43 -8.83
N ARG A 27 1.83 12.28 -8.87
CA ARG A 27 0.37 12.12 -8.85
C ARG A 27 -0.35 12.78 -10.05
N ASN A 28 0.31 12.92 -11.19
CA ASN A 28 -0.37 13.25 -12.44
C ASN A 28 -1.22 12.05 -12.90
N TRP A 29 -2.50 12.07 -12.55
CA TRP A 29 -3.44 10.98 -12.84
C TRP A 29 -3.75 10.82 -14.33
N VAL A 30 -3.63 11.89 -15.12
CA VAL A 30 -3.86 11.83 -16.57
C VAL A 30 -2.80 10.94 -17.21
N SER A 31 -1.52 11.20 -16.92
CA SER A 31 -0.40 10.38 -17.41
C SER A 31 -0.43 8.95 -16.86
N VAL A 32 -0.96 8.75 -15.65
CA VAL A 32 -1.13 7.39 -15.09
C VAL A 32 -2.25 6.66 -15.82
N GLN A 33 -3.37 7.32 -16.13
CA GLN A 33 -4.48 6.70 -16.86
C GLN A 33 -4.07 6.30 -18.29
N GLU A 34 -3.18 7.04 -18.93
CA GLU A 34 -2.62 6.65 -20.24
C GLU A 34 -1.90 5.30 -20.19
N GLN A 35 -1.31 4.94 -19.05
CA GLN A 35 -0.67 3.63 -18.85
C GLN A 35 -1.66 2.53 -18.44
N PHE A 36 -2.85 2.91 -17.99
CA PHE A 36 -3.89 2.03 -17.47
C PHE A 36 -5.25 2.33 -18.12
N PRO A 37 -5.36 2.23 -19.46
CA PRO A 37 -6.57 2.63 -20.20
C PRO A 37 -7.82 1.81 -19.83
N GLN A 38 -7.63 0.61 -19.28
CA GLN A 38 -8.70 -0.27 -18.83
C GLN A 38 -9.35 0.17 -17.50
N PHE A 39 -8.77 1.15 -16.79
CA PHE A 39 -9.27 1.64 -15.51
C PHE A 39 -9.65 3.12 -15.62
N SER A 40 -10.75 3.48 -14.95
CA SER A 40 -11.10 4.90 -14.80
C SER A 40 -10.20 5.57 -13.77
N LEU A 41 -10.05 6.90 -13.87
CA LEU A 41 -9.32 7.70 -12.87
C LEU A 41 -9.77 7.41 -11.45
N LEU A 42 -11.08 7.30 -11.24
CA LEU A 42 -11.66 7.01 -9.93
C LEU A 42 -11.21 5.63 -9.41
N GLN A 43 -11.15 4.60 -10.27
CA GLN A 43 -10.66 3.28 -9.88
C GLN A 43 -9.18 3.32 -9.49
N LEU A 44 -8.36 4.05 -10.25
CA LEU A 44 -6.92 4.21 -10.00
C LEU A 44 -6.68 4.96 -8.67
N GLN A 45 -7.37 6.06 -8.44
CA GLN A 45 -7.27 6.87 -7.22
C GLN A 45 -7.72 6.08 -5.98
N ASN A 46 -8.86 5.39 -6.07
CA ASN A 46 -9.34 4.55 -4.97
C ASN A 46 -8.34 3.45 -4.65
N LYS A 47 -7.80 2.78 -5.69
CA LYS A 47 -6.81 1.73 -5.49
C LYS A 47 -5.53 2.27 -4.85
N PHE A 48 -5.01 3.39 -5.33
CA PHE A 48 -3.80 4.00 -4.78
C PHE A 48 -3.99 4.42 -3.32
N THR A 49 -5.13 5.02 -2.98
CA THR A 49 -5.47 5.36 -1.58
C THR A 49 -5.47 4.13 -0.68
N MET A 50 -5.98 2.99 -1.16
CA MET A 50 -5.91 1.73 -0.41
C MET A 50 -4.47 1.23 -0.25
N ILE A 51 -3.64 1.36 -1.30
CA ILE A 51 -2.22 0.98 -1.25
C ILE A 51 -1.48 1.83 -0.21
N GLU A 52 -1.69 3.16 -0.20
CA GLU A 52 -1.06 4.05 0.78
C GLU A 52 -1.45 3.69 2.22
N LYS A 53 -2.74 3.43 2.47
CA LYS A 53 -3.21 2.98 3.78
C LYS A 53 -2.55 1.67 4.20
N GLN A 54 -2.43 0.70 3.30
CA GLN A 54 -1.77 -0.57 3.60
C GLN A 54 -0.28 -0.41 3.88
N PHE A 55 0.40 0.51 3.19
CA PHE A 55 1.80 0.83 3.45
C PHE A 55 2.01 1.48 4.82
N LEU A 56 1.12 2.40 5.21
CA LEU A 56 1.16 3.04 6.53
C LEU A 56 0.97 2.01 7.65
N VAL A 57 -0.07 1.17 7.54
CA VAL A 57 -0.35 0.11 8.52
C VAL A 57 0.82 -0.87 8.66
N LYS A 58 1.48 -1.23 7.55
CA LYS A 58 2.67 -2.11 7.60
C LYS A 58 3.86 -1.45 8.31
N LYS A 59 4.09 -0.15 8.09
CA LYS A 59 5.15 0.60 8.78
C LYS A 59 4.89 0.72 10.29
N GLU A 60 3.64 0.96 10.68
CA GLU A 60 3.25 1.02 12.10
C GLU A 60 3.46 -0.34 12.77
N ALA A 61 2.97 -1.43 12.16
CA ALA A 61 3.16 -2.78 12.69
C ALA A 61 4.64 -3.20 12.80
N GLU A 62 5.48 -2.79 11.85
CA GLU A 62 6.93 -3.03 11.91
C GLU A 62 7.58 -2.25 13.07
N ASN A 63 7.22 -0.98 13.25
CA ASN A 63 7.71 -0.17 14.37
C ASN A 63 7.31 -0.73 15.74
N ASP A 64 6.05 -1.15 15.90
CA ASP A 64 5.56 -1.79 17.14
C ASP A 64 6.32 -3.09 17.44
N SER A 65 6.62 -3.90 16.41
CA SER A 65 7.40 -5.13 16.57
C SER A 65 8.84 -4.85 17.02
N VAL A 66 9.47 -3.79 16.51
CA VAL A 66 10.82 -3.36 16.93
C VAL A 66 10.80 -2.86 18.37
N LEU A 67 9.79 -2.05 18.74
CA LEU A 67 9.60 -1.54 20.10
C LEU A 67 9.47 -2.66 21.13
N GLU A 68 8.69 -3.69 20.82
CA GLU A 68 8.53 -4.85 21.71
C GLU A 68 9.84 -5.64 21.86
N THR A 69 10.59 -5.80 20.76
CA THR A 69 11.91 -6.46 20.82
C THR A 69 12.88 -5.71 21.72
N VAL A 70 12.92 -4.37 21.60
CA VAL A 70 13.76 -3.50 22.43
C VAL A 70 13.34 -3.56 23.89
N ARG A 71 12.03 -3.58 24.18
CA ARG A 71 11.48 -3.73 25.52
C ARG A 71 11.94 -5.03 26.18
N VAL A 72 11.80 -6.17 25.49
CA VAL A 72 12.20 -7.48 26.01
C VAL A 72 13.71 -7.52 26.29
N LEU A 73 14.52 -6.96 25.41
CA LEU A 73 15.98 -6.87 25.61
C LEU A 73 16.33 -6.05 26.86
N MET A 74 15.66 -4.92 27.10
CA MET A 74 15.88 -4.12 28.31
C MET A 74 15.50 -4.87 29.59
N GLU A 75 14.40 -5.63 29.57
CA GLU A 75 14.00 -6.48 30.70
C GLU A 75 15.00 -7.61 30.96
N LEU A 76 15.56 -8.21 29.91
CA LEU A 76 16.58 -9.26 30.02
C LEU A 76 17.90 -8.72 30.58
N MET A 77 18.32 -7.52 30.18
CA MET A 77 19.52 -6.87 30.72
C MET A 77 19.36 -6.54 32.21
N ARG A 78 18.19 -6.06 32.62
CA ARG A 78 17.88 -5.74 34.02
C ARG A 78 17.83 -6.97 34.95
N LYS A 79 17.51 -8.15 34.41
CA LYS A 79 17.43 -9.41 35.18
C LYS A 79 18.78 -10.16 35.30
N ARG A 80 19.85 -9.63 34.68
CA ARG A 80 21.21 -10.19 34.74
C ARG A 80 22.11 -9.51 35.77
N GLU A 81 21.61 -8.48 36.46
CA GLU A 81 22.19 -7.88 37.66
C GLU A 81 21.63 -8.55 38.92
#